data_AF-A0A1B6MMU0-F1
#
_entry.id   AF-A0A1B6MMU0-F1
#
_cell.length_a   1.000
_cell.length_b   1.000
_cell.length_c   1.000
_cell.angle_alpha   90.00
_cell.angle_beta   90.00
_cell.angle_gamma   90.00
#
_symmetry.space_group_name_H-M   'P 1'
#
loop_
_entity.id
_entity.type
_entity.pdbx_description
1 polymer ?
#
loop_
_entity_poly.entity_id
_entity_poly.type
_entity_poly.pdbx_seq_one_letter_code
_entity_poly.pdbx_strand_id
1 'polypeptide(L)'
;TELIEGLSPEKYAEWDRLWMLSDRRSGQTHPLIYTHPRSKKKVLCFHLGMTSDFVYDYGSPGERLATQEEYRRILSDIHHEFVKDNARIQYKHNVPLSRHVIILG
;
A
#
# COMPACT_ATOMS: atom_id res chain seq x y z
N THR A 1 5.26 -10.89 -3.23
CA THR A 1 5.49 -10.84 -1.78
C THR A 1 4.33 -11.53 -1.10
N GLU A 2 4.47 -11.99 0.14
CA GLU A 2 3.41 -12.73 0.86
C GLU A 2 2.04 -12.02 0.83
N LEU A 3 2.03 -10.69 0.97
CA LEU A 3 0.82 -9.88 0.85
C LEU A 3 0.20 -9.95 -0.56
N ILE A 4 0.99 -9.66 -1.59
CA ILE A 4 0.51 -9.63 -3.00
C ILE A 4 0.11 -11.03 -3.48
N GLU A 5 0.86 -12.06 -3.08
CA GLU A 5 0.60 -13.46 -3.42
C GLU A 5 -0.64 -14.01 -2.71
N GLY A 6 -1.04 -13.39 -1.59
CA GLY A 6 -2.22 -13.77 -0.81
C GLY A 6 -3.50 -13.01 -1.15
N LEU A 7 -3.49 -12.13 -2.17
CA LEU A 7 -4.69 -11.42 -2.64
C LEU A 7 -5.58 -12.36 -3.47
N SER A 8 -6.89 -12.13 -3.43
CA SER A 8 -7.78 -12.77 -4.40
C SER A 8 -7.50 -12.22 -5.82
N PRO A 9 -7.79 -12.97 -6.89
CA PRO A 9 -7.59 -12.52 -8.26
C PRO A 9 -8.31 -11.19 -8.57
N GLU A 10 -9.52 -11.00 -8.03
CA GLU A 10 -10.34 -9.81 -8.24
C GLU A 10 -9.71 -8.59 -7.56
N LYS A 11 -9.25 -8.77 -6.31
CA LYS A 11 -8.60 -7.71 -5.54
C LYS A 11 -7.25 -7.33 -6.17
N TYR A 12 -6.48 -8.32 -6.63
CA TYR A 12 -5.25 -8.05 -7.38
C TYR A 12 -5.54 -7.25 -8.65
N ALA A 13 -6.52 -7.67 -9.46
CA ALA A 13 -6.86 -7.00 -10.71
C ALA A 13 -7.35 -5.56 -10.49
N GLU A 14 -8.08 -5.31 -9.41
CA GLU A 14 -8.44 -3.96 -9.01
C GLU A 14 -7.21 -3.15 -8.59
N TRP A 15 -6.39 -3.69 -7.70
CA TRP A 15 -5.28 -2.95 -7.10
C TRP A 15 -4.11 -2.71 -8.06
N ASP A 16 -3.92 -3.54 -9.08
CA ASP A 16 -2.92 -3.34 -10.14
C ASP A 16 -3.27 -2.12 -11.03
N ARG A 17 -4.53 -1.68 -11.02
CA ARG A 17 -5.00 -0.45 -11.68
C ARG A 17 -4.90 0.79 -10.78
N LEU A 18 -4.70 0.61 -9.48
CA LEU A 18 -4.69 1.70 -8.51
C LEU A 18 -3.32 2.36 -8.41
N TRP A 19 -3.36 3.68 -8.23
CA TRP A 19 -2.22 4.51 -7.89
C TRP A 19 -2.53 5.27 -6.61
N MET A 20 -1.55 5.33 -5.71
CA MET A 20 -1.63 6.06 -4.45
C MET A 20 -1.13 7.49 -4.68
N LEU A 21 -1.94 8.46 -4.24
CA LEU A 21 -1.56 9.87 -4.17
C LEU A 21 -1.04 10.19 -2.77
N SER A 22 0.20 10.68 -2.69
CA SER A 22 0.76 11.14 -1.42
C SER A 22 0.26 12.55 -1.07
N ASP A 23 -0.04 12.76 0.21
CA ASP A 23 -0.39 14.06 0.78
C ASP A 23 0.80 15.03 0.91
N ARG A 24 2.03 14.57 0.63
CA ARG A 24 3.24 15.38 0.71
C ARG A 24 3.35 16.33 -0.48
N ARG A 25 3.94 17.51 -0.22
CA ARG A 25 4.22 18.58 -1.20
C ARG A 25 5.01 18.13 -2.45
N SER A 26 5.62 16.95 -2.43
CA SER A 26 6.32 16.38 -3.59
C SER A 26 5.38 15.83 -4.67
N GLY A 27 4.07 15.71 -4.42
CA GLY A 27 3.07 15.36 -5.44
C GLY A 27 3.32 14.01 -6.12
N GLN A 28 3.95 13.07 -5.42
CA GLN A 28 4.35 11.81 -6.04
C GLN A 28 3.15 10.84 -6.10
N THR A 29 2.85 10.41 -7.31
CA THR A 29 1.87 9.37 -7.62
C THR A 29 2.61 8.07 -7.90
N HIS A 30 2.33 7.03 -7.11
CA HIS A 30 2.98 5.72 -7.26
C HIS A 30 1.95 4.63 -7.49
N PRO A 31 2.25 3.60 -8.31
CA PRO A 31 1.33 2.49 -8.47
C PRO A 31 1.20 1.74 -7.14
N LEU A 32 -0.03 1.42 -6.74
CA LEU A 32 -0.31 0.73 -5.49
C LEU A 32 0.36 -0.65 -5.47
N ILE A 33 0.33 -1.37 -6.60
CA ILE A 33 1.18 -2.54 -6.82
C ILE A 33 2.39 -2.13 -7.67
N TYR A 34 3.55 -2.04 -7.02
CA TYR A 34 4.80 -1.63 -7.64
C TYR A 34 5.71 -2.83 -7.96
N THR A 35 6.39 -2.79 -9.10
CA THR A 35 7.46 -3.76 -9.41
C THR A 35 8.79 -3.24 -8.90
N HIS A 36 9.35 -3.86 -7.86
CA HIS A 36 10.62 -3.45 -7.30
C HIS A 36 11.76 -3.52 -8.34
N PRO A 37 12.57 -2.48 -8.53
CA PRO A 37 13.37 -2.29 -9.75
C PRO A 37 14.52 -3.29 -9.86
N ARG A 38 15.04 -3.78 -8.73
CA ARG A 38 16.13 -4.76 -8.67
C ARG A 38 15.62 -6.19 -8.63
N SER A 39 14.83 -6.52 -7.60
CA SER A 39 14.32 -7.88 -7.38
C SER A 39 13.18 -8.30 -8.32
N LYS A 40 12.57 -7.36 -9.04
CA LYS A 40 11.40 -7.57 -9.92
C LYS A 40 10.15 -8.11 -9.22
N LYS A 41 10.17 -8.23 -7.89
CA LYS A 41 9.01 -8.65 -7.11
C LYS A 41 7.93 -7.56 -7.12
N LYS A 42 6.68 -7.98 -7.28
CA LYS A 42 5.51 -7.15 -7.02
C LYS A 42 5.38 -6.91 -5.51
N VAL A 43 5.22 -5.65 -5.12
CA VAL A 43 5.11 -5.19 -3.74
C VAL A 43 3.97 -4.18 -3.63
N LEU A 44 3.38 -4.04 -2.44
CA LEU A 44 2.41 -2.97 -2.18
C LEU A 44 3.18 -1.69 -1.82
N CYS A 45 2.95 -0.60 -2.55
CA CYS A 45 3.47 0.73 -2.26
C CYS A 45 2.37 1.57 -1.61
N PHE A 46 2.42 1.67 -0.28
CA PHE A 46 1.37 2.35 0.48
C PHE A 46 1.92 2.97 1.77
N HIS A 47 1.37 4.11 2.16
CA HIS A 47 1.69 4.80 3.41
C HIS A 47 0.43 4.95 4.27
N LEU A 48 0.49 4.44 5.51
CA LEU A 48 -0.66 4.42 6.43
C LEU A 48 -1.16 5.80 6.89
N GLY A 49 -0.36 6.86 6.75
CA GLY A 49 -0.72 8.20 7.23
C GLY A 49 -0.36 9.33 6.27
N MET A 50 0.01 9.00 5.03
CA MET A 50 0.47 9.99 4.04
C MET A 50 -0.16 9.78 2.65
N THR A 51 -1.30 9.08 2.63
CA THR A 51 -2.09 8.85 1.42
C THR A 51 -3.28 9.81 1.46
N SER A 52 -3.40 10.68 0.47
CA SER A 52 -4.52 11.62 0.37
C SER A 52 -5.69 11.05 -0.42
N ASP A 53 -5.41 10.27 -1.46
CA ASP A 53 -6.43 9.68 -2.33
C ASP A 53 -5.85 8.52 -3.17
N PHE A 54 -6.70 7.87 -3.97
CA PHE A 54 -6.33 6.89 -4.99
C PHE A 54 -6.83 7.31 -6.37
N VAL A 55 -6.06 6.94 -7.41
CA VAL A 55 -6.41 7.13 -8.81
C VAL A 55 -6.44 5.78 -9.51
N TYR A 56 -7.51 5.50 -10.24
CA TYR A 56 -7.59 4.37 -11.14
C TYR A 56 -6.97 4.73 -12.49
N ASP A 57 -6.25 3.78 -13.09
CA ASP A 57 -5.74 3.82 -14.46
C ASP A 57 -4.98 5.12 -14.81
N TYR A 58 -4.17 5.61 -13.86
CA TYR A 58 -3.37 6.83 -14.00
C TYR A 58 -2.54 6.86 -15.29
N GLY A 59 -2.60 7.98 -16.00
CA GLY A 59 -1.95 8.20 -17.29
C GLY A 59 -2.69 7.61 -18.50
N SER A 60 -3.90 7.08 -18.32
CA SER A 60 -4.72 6.50 -19.40
C SER A 60 -6.03 7.26 -19.62
N PRO A 61 -6.75 7.03 -20.75
CA PRO A 61 -8.09 7.61 -20.94
C PRO A 61 -9.14 7.20 -19.90
N GLY A 62 -8.89 6.12 -19.16
CA GLY A 62 -9.74 5.65 -18.06
C GLY A 62 -9.42 6.29 -16.71
N GLU A 63 -8.45 7.22 -16.67
CA GLU A 63 -8.01 7.86 -15.44
C GLU A 63 -9.18 8.49 -14.68
N ARG A 64 -9.33 8.13 -13.40
CA ARG A 64 -10.30 8.77 -12.50
C ARG A 64 -9.85 8.68 -11.05
N LEU A 65 -10.20 9.69 -10.27
CA LEU A 65 -10.11 9.61 -8.82
C LEU A 65 -11.07 8.55 -8.28
N ALA A 66 -10.67 7.90 -7.20
CA ALA A 66 -11.57 7.10 -6.40
C ALA A 66 -12.67 7.98 -5.82
N THR A 67 -13.88 7.46 -5.74
CA THR A 67 -14.93 8.13 -4.97
C THR A 67 -14.60 8.05 -3.48
N GLN A 68 -15.25 8.88 -2.67
CA GLN A 68 -15.06 8.85 -1.21
C GLN A 68 -15.39 7.47 -0.59
N GLU A 69 -16.36 6.76 -1.17
CA GLU A 69 -16.76 5.42 -0.77
C GLU A 69 -15.70 4.38 -1.15
N GLU A 70 -15.19 4.45 -2.39
CA GLU A 70 -14.09 3.62 -2.87
C GLU A 70 -12.83 3.85 -2.03
N TYR A 71 -12.47 5.10 -1.76
CA TYR A 71 -11.32 5.45 -0.92
C TYR A 71 -11.38 4.77 0.45
N ARG A 72 -12.52 4.87 1.14
CA ARG A 72 -12.72 4.23 2.46
C ARG A 72 -12.69 2.72 2.35
N ARG A 73 -13.31 2.15 1.31
CA ARG A 73 -13.30 0.71 1.07
C ARG A 73 -11.87 0.21 0.81
N ILE A 74 -11.11 0.86 -0.05
CA ILE A 74 -9.72 0.51 -0.37
C ILE A 74 -8.86 0.55 0.89
N LEU A 75 -8.98 1.59 1.73
CA LEU A 75 -8.26 1.65 3.01
C LEU A 75 -8.64 0.50 3.94
N SER A 76 -9.94 0.20 4.04
CA SER A 76 -10.44 -0.92 4.84
C SER A 76 -9.93 -2.26 4.31
N ASP A 77 -9.92 -2.45 3.00
CA ASP A 77 -9.42 -3.66 2.34
C ASP A 77 -7.92 -3.82 2.57
N ILE A 78 -7.14 -2.75 2.39
CA ILE A 78 -5.69 -2.75 2.69
C ILE A 78 -5.48 -3.14 4.15
N HIS A 79 -6.16 -2.49 5.09
CA HIS A 79 -6.04 -2.81 6.50
C HIS A 79 -6.37 -4.28 6.78
N HIS A 80 -7.48 -4.79 6.23
CA HIS A 80 -7.89 -6.19 6.36
C HIS A 80 -6.79 -7.14 5.87
N GLU A 81 -6.25 -6.93 4.67
CA GLU A 81 -5.19 -7.77 4.11
C GLU A 81 -3.91 -7.74 4.96
N PHE A 82 -3.62 -6.65 5.66
CA PHE A 82 -2.49 -6.54 6.58
C PHE A 82 -2.68 -7.27 7.91
N VAL A 83 -3.92 -7.37 8.42
CA VAL A 83 -4.21 -7.93 9.76
C VAL A 83 -4.85 -9.31 9.72
N LYS A 84 -5.32 -9.78 8.56
CA LYS A 84 -5.89 -11.12 8.39
C LYS A 84 -4.91 -12.20 8.81
N ASP A 85 -5.43 -13.40 9.04
CA ASP A 85 -4.67 -14.56 9.49
C ASP A 85 -3.86 -14.27 10.77
N ASN A 86 -4.45 -13.53 11.71
CA ASN A 86 -3.81 -13.13 12.97
C ASN A 86 -2.49 -12.37 12.77
N ALA A 87 -2.47 -11.43 11.79
CA ALA A 87 -1.30 -10.63 11.46
C ALA A 87 -0.04 -11.45 11.09
N ARG A 88 -0.23 -12.64 10.47
CA ARG A 88 0.84 -13.58 10.11
C ARG A 88 2.01 -12.95 9.34
N ILE A 89 1.71 -11.99 8.48
CA ILE A 89 2.71 -11.31 7.63
C ILE A 89 3.41 -10.13 8.32
N GLN A 90 3.03 -9.81 9.56
CA GLN A 90 3.62 -8.72 10.32
C GLN A 90 4.81 -9.20 11.14
N TYR A 91 5.98 -8.64 10.85
CA TYR A 91 7.14 -8.82 11.72
C TYR A 91 7.02 -7.91 12.95
N LYS A 92 7.07 -8.50 14.15
CA LYS A 92 7.11 -7.77 15.42
C LYS A 92 8.54 -7.84 15.99
N HIS A 93 9.18 -6.69 16.07
CA HIS A 93 10.51 -6.58 16.68
C HIS A 93 10.38 -6.32 18.18
N ASN A 94 10.83 -7.27 19.01
CA ASN A 94 10.91 -7.09 20.46
C ASN A 94 12.29 -6.54 20.81
N VAL A 95 12.37 -5.26 21.16
CA VAL A 95 13.61 -4.66 21.66
C VAL A 95 13.84 -5.07 23.12
N PRO A 96 15.01 -5.60 23.49
CA PRO A 96 15.40 -5.76 24.89
C PRO A 96 15.57 -4.39 25.55
N LEU A 97 15.16 -4.27 26.82
CA LEU A 97 15.22 -3.05 27.65
C LEU A 97 16.58 -2.34 27.70
N SER A 98 17.66 -2.97 27.23
CA SER A 98 19.02 -2.42 27.23
C SER A 98 19.49 -1.80 25.90
N ARG A 99 18.67 -1.79 24.84
CA ARG A 99 19.03 -1.16 23.56
C ARG A 99 18.36 0.20 23.39
N HIS A 100 19.15 1.26 23.54
CA HIS A 100 18.76 2.61 23.15
C HIS A 100 18.72 2.66 21.62
N VAL A 101 17.53 2.84 21.05
CA VAL A 101 17.37 3.17 19.63
C VAL A 101 17.39 4.69 19.52
N ILE A 102 18.51 5.26 19.07
CA ILE A 102 18.56 6.68 18.71
C ILE A 102 18.13 6.78 17.24
N ILE A 103 16.93 7.31 16.98
CA ILE A 103 16.52 7.77 15.66
C ILE A 103 16.83 9.27 15.63
N LEU A 104 17.92 9.65 14.97
CA LEU A 104 18.18 11.06 14.66
C LEU A 104 17.25 11.46 13.51
N GLY A 105 16.33 12.37 13.82
CA GLY A 105 15.49 13.06 12.84
C GLY A 105 16.20 14.23 12.18
#